data_AF-A0A933Y740-F1
#
_entry.id   AF-A0A933Y740-F1
#
_cell.length_a   1.000
_cell.length_b   1.000
_cell.length_c   1.000
_cell.angle_alpha   90.00
_cell.angle_beta   90.00
_cell.angle_gamma   90.00
#
_symmetry.space_group_name_H-M   'P 1'
#
loop_
_entity.id
_entity.type
_entity.pdbx_description
1 polymer ?
#
loop_
_entity_poly.entity_id
_entity_poly.type
_entity_poly.pdbx_seq_one_letter_code
_entity_poly.pdbx_strand_id
1 'polypeptide(L)' 'MTSVNGAAAHKASPGGRVIICAYASLSQQELVNFKPPLIYFDEHGRITHSRNSIPLQVA' A
#
# COMPACT_ATOMS: atom_id res chain seq x y z
N MET A 1 -13.39 -2.30 -5.04
CA MET A 1 -13.61 -3.73 -4.71
C MET A 1 -12.27 -4.43 -4.83
N THR A 2 -11.84 -5.15 -3.78
CA THR A 2 -10.59 -5.90 -3.76
C THR A 2 -10.93 -7.37 -3.65
N SER A 3 -10.31 -8.20 -4.49
CA SER A 3 -10.54 -9.65 -4.49
C SER A 3 -9.22 -10.38 -4.25
N VAL A 4 -9.21 -11.29 -3.27
CA VAL A 4 -8.09 -12.21 -3.03
C VAL A 4 -8.51 -13.59 -3.51
N ASN A 5 -7.83 -14.11 -4.53
CA ASN A 5 -8.31 -15.25 -5.30
C ASN A 5 -7.41 -16.48 -5.16
N GLY A 6 -7.96 -17.65 -5.50
CA GLY A 6 -7.22 -18.91 -5.55
C GLY A 6 -6.59 -19.26 -4.20
N ALA A 7 -5.34 -19.77 -4.23
CA ALA A 7 -4.63 -20.18 -3.03
C ALA A 7 -4.43 -19.04 -2.01
N ALA A 8 -4.37 -17.78 -2.47
CA ALA A 8 -4.23 -16.63 -1.58
C ALA A 8 -5.49 -16.39 -0.71
N ALA A 9 -6.66 -16.86 -1.12
CA ALA A 9 -7.90 -16.74 -0.33
C ALA A 9 -7.83 -17.51 1.00
N HIS A 10 -6.94 -18.49 1.13
CA HIS A 10 -6.67 -19.16 2.42
C HIS A 10 -5.94 -18.26 3.43
N LYS A 11 -5.44 -17.09 2.99
CA LYS A 11 -4.66 -16.15 3.81
C LYS A 11 -5.41 -14.86 4.12
N ALA A 12 -6.61 -14.66 3.58
CA ALA A 12 -7.42 -13.46 3.81
C ALA A 12 -8.91 -13.79 3.77
N SER A 13 -9.70 -13.15 4.62
CA SER A 13 -11.15 -13.29 4.64
C SER A 13 -11.84 -11.99 4.16
N PRO A 14 -13.03 -12.06 3.55
CA PRO A 14 -13.83 -10.88 3.25
C PRO A 14 -14.00 -9.99 4.50
N GLY A 15 -13.91 -8.66 4.31
CA GLY A 15 -13.96 -7.68 5.41
C GLY A 15 -12.63 -7.46 6.14
N GLY A 16 -11.60 -8.27 5.88
CA GLY A 16 -10.26 -8.03 6.41
C GLY A 16 -9.63 -6.75 5.87
N ARG A 17 -8.86 -6.06 6.73
CA ARG A 17 -8.02 -4.93 6.31
C ARG A 17 -6.66 -5.44 5.86
N VAL A 18 -6.23 -5.03 4.67
CA VAL A 18 -4.96 -5.44 4.08
C VAL A 18 -4.13 -4.22 3.65
N ILE A 19 -2.82 -4.40 3.57
CA ILE A 19 -1.89 -3.46 2.94
C ILE A 19 -1.33 -4.17 1.70
N ILE A 20 -1.39 -3.51 0.55
CA ILE A 20 -0.85 -4.03 -0.72
C ILE A 20 0.35 -3.18 -1.12
N CYS A 21 1.51 -3.81 -1.28
CA CYS A 21 2.76 -3.15 -1.63
C CYS A 21 3.30 -3.71 -2.96
N ALA A 22 3.86 -2.82 -3.78
CA ALA A 22 4.69 -3.17 -4.93
C ALA A 22 6.10 -2.63 -4.69
N TYR A 23 7.11 -3.38 -5.11
CA TYR A 23 8.52 -3.04 -4.93
C TYR A 23 9.21 -2.95 -6.28
N ALA A 24 10.22 -2.09 -6.37
CA ALA A 24 11.05 -1.93 -7.55
C ALA A 24 12.52 -1.82 -7.13
N SER A 25 13.41 -2.34 -7.96
CA SER A 25 14.85 -2.11 -7.83
C SER A 25 15.16 -0.73 -8.38
N LEU A 26 15.89 0.08 -7.61
CA LEU A 26 16.33 1.41 -8.00
C LEU A 26 17.84 1.52 -7.79
N SER A 27 18.51 2.22 -8.69
CA SER A 27 19.86 2.70 -8.43
C SER A 27 19.85 3.71 -7.29
N GLN A 28 21.02 3.93 -6.69
CA GLN A 28 21.16 4.92 -5.63
C GLN A 28 20.79 6.34 -6.09
N GLN A 29 21.04 6.67 -7.37
CA GLN A 29 20.69 7.97 -7.96
C GLN A 29 19.17 8.15 -8.09
N GLU A 30 18.45 7.11 -8.52
CA GLU A 30 16.99 7.13 -8.63
C GLU A 30 16.33 7.21 -7.24
N LEU A 31 16.89 6.51 -6.25
CA LEU A 31 16.36 6.46 -4.90
C LEU A 31 16.28 7.83 -4.22
N VAL A 32 17.26 8.72 -4.47
CA VAL A 32 17.32 10.06 -3.87
C VAL A 32 16.04 10.86 -4.14
N ASN A 33 15.47 10.71 -5.33
CA ASN A 33 14.29 11.46 -5.76
C ASN A 33 13.02 10.61 -5.80
N PHE A 34 13.10 9.33 -5.43
CA PHE A 34 11.96 8.44 -5.48
C PHE A 34 10.95 8.80 -4.39
N LYS A 35 9.71 9.05 -4.81
CA LYS A 35 8.58 9.37 -3.93
C LYS A 35 7.47 8.34 -4.17
N PRO A 36 7.37 7.28 -3.34
CA PRO A 36 6.41 6.20 -3.58
C PRO A 36 4.97 6.72 -3.44
N PRO A 37 4.05 6.39 -4.36
CA PRO A 37 2.65 6.74 -4.17
C PRO A 37 2.05 5.92 -3.02
N LEU A 38 1.51 6.60 -2.02
CA LEU A 38 0.79 6.02 -0.89
C LEU A 38 -0.69 6.35 -1.04
N ILE A 39 -1.53 5.35 -1.24
CA ILE A 39 -2.98 5.52 -1.42
C ILE A 39 -3.69 4.93 -0.21
N TYR A 40 -4.51 5.75 0.45
CA TYR A 40 -5.27 5.35 1.62
C TYR A 40 -6.74 5.23 1.27
N PHE A 41 -7.39 4.25 1.90
CA PHE A 41 -8.78 3.90 1.62
C PHE A 41 -9.63 3.98 2.89
N ASP A 42 -10.92 4.27 2.72
CA ASP A 42 -11.92 4.08 3.76
C ASP A 42 -12.35 2.60 3.86
N GLU A 43 -13.28 2.32 4.77
CA GLU A 43 -13.85 0.99 4.99
C GLU A 43 -14.66 0.43 3.80
N HIS A 44 -15.04 1.29 2.85
CA HIS A 44 -15.74 0.91 1.62
C HIS A 44 -14.78 0.76 0.42
N GLY A 45 -13.48 0.90 0.64
CA GLY A 45 -12.47 0.81 -0.40
C GLY A 45 -12.46 2.02 -1.34
N ARG A 46 -12.98 3.18 -0.91
CA ARG A 46 -12.86 4.45 -1.63
C ARG A 46 -11.59 5.19 -1.18
N ILE A 47 -10.95 5.87 -2.11
CA ILE A 47 -9.74 6.65 -1.81
C ILE A 47 -10.13 7.84 -0.94
N THR A 48 -9.43 8.01 0.19
CA THR A 48 -9.63 9.16 1.09
C THR A 48 -8.60 10.25 0.85
N HIS A 49 -7.33 9.85 0.68
CA HIS A 49 -6.23 10.75 0.38
C HIS A 49 -5.02 9.97 -0.17
N SER A 50 -4.11 10.69 -0.80
CA SER A 50 -2.83 10.17 -1.25
C SER A 50 -1.67 10.96 -0.63
N ARG A 51 -0.54 10.29 -0.48
CA ARG A 51 0.72 10.88 -0.02
C ARG A 51 1.88 10.32 -0.84
N ASN A 52 3.06 10.87 -0.62
CA ASN A 52 4.29 10.37 -1.23
C ASN A 52 5.45 10.22 -0.23
N SER A 53 5.12 10.27 1.06
CA SER A 53 6.02 10.10 2.20
C SER A 53 5.23 9.68 3.44
N ILE A 54 5.90 8.98 4.36
CA ILE A 54 5.38 8.61 5.68
C ILE A 54 6.07 9.53 6.70
N PRO A 55 5.33 10.18 7.62
CA PRO A 55 5.94 11.04 8.62
C PRO A 55 6.83 10.25 9.59
N LEU A 56 7.89 10.89 10.09
CA LEU A 56 8.73 10.32 11.15
C LEU A 56 7.89 10.07 12.40
N GLN A 57 7.93 8.85 12.92
CA GLN A 57 7.31 8.50 14.19
C GLN A 57 8.31 8.75 15.33
N VAL A 58 7.94 9.57 16.31
CA VAL A 58 8.72 9.83 17.53
C VAL A 58 8.20 8.95 18.68
N ALA A 59 9.05 8.67 19.66
CA ALA A 59 8.75 7.81 20.82
C ALA A 59 7.98 8.55 21.93
#